data_AF-A0A813JE48-F1
#
_entry.id   AF-A0A813JE48-F1
#
_cell.length_a   1.000
_cell.length_b   1.000
_cell.length_c   1.000
_cell.angle_alpha   90.00
_cell.angle_beta   90.00
_cell.angle_gamma   90.00
#
_symmetry.space_group_name_H-M   'P 1'
#
loop_
_entity.id
_entity.type
_entity.pdbx_description
1 polymer ?
#
loop_
_entity_poly.entity_id
_entity_poly.type
_entity_poly.pdbx_seq_one_letter_code
_entity_poly.pdbx_strand_id
1 'polypeptide(L)'
;MDCFIIHGGLGTTVEALRTHKPVAVTGLLLMDQRFWGGVCALKGVGPNPVHIDEFPTVYQSEYVEKAQLLTWGDEESDGVSVNVQAFATLLDEGVLPVEVS
;
A
#
# COMPACT_ATOMS: atom_id res chain seq x y z
N MET A 1 -13.27 14.63 -4.46
CA MET A 1 -12.69 13.32 -4.86
C MET A 1 -12.78 12.47 -3.64
N ASP A 2 -13.64 11.45 -3.72
CA ASP A 2 -14.29 10.86 -2.54
C ASP A 2 -13.89 9.38 -2.37
N CYS A 3 -13.24 8.80 -3.38
CA CYS A 3 -12.68 7.46 -3.40
C CYS A 3 -11.62 7.40 -4.52
N PHE A 4 -10.58 6.59 -4.32
CA PHE A 4 -9.61 6.23 -5.36
C PHE A 4 -9.91 4.85 -5.91
N ILE A 5 -9.97 4.73 -7.24
CA ILE A 5 -10.04 3.44 -7.93
C ILE A 5 -8.70 3.23 -8.63
N ILE A 6 -7.96 2.20 -8.23
CA ILE A 6 -6.58 1.98 -8.69
C ILE A 6 -6.37 0.53 -9.12
N HIS A 7 -5.36 0.30 -9.97
CA HIS A 7 -5.03 -1.04 -10.42
C HIS A 7 -4.34 -1.92 -9.35
N GLY A 8 -3.93 -1.35 -8.22
CA GLY A 8 -3.33 -2.08 -7.10
C GLY A 8 -1.80 -2.23 -7.13
N GLY A 9 -1.06 -1.44 -7.91
CA GLY A 9 0.42 -1.47 -7.80
C GLY A 9 0.89 -0.90 -6.47
N LEU A 10 2.01 -1.39 -5.93
CA LEU A 10 2.59 -0.94 -4.64
C LEU A 10 2.61 0.58 -4.50
N GLY A 11 3.30 1.28 -5.42
CA GLY A 11 3.50 2.74 -5.31
C GLY A 11 2.18 3.51 -5.32
N THR A 12 1.31 3.24 -6.30
CA THR A 12 -0.01 3.88 -6.38
C THR A 12 -0.87 3.57 -5.15
N THR A 13 -0.79 2.35 -4.63
CA THR A 13 -1.56 1.94 -3.45
C THR A 13 -1.10 2.70 -2.22
N VAL A 14 0.21 2.78 -1.96
CA VAL A 14 0.76 3.55 -0.83
C VAL A 14 0.38 5.02 -0.92
N GLU A 15 0.46 5.64 -2.10
CA GLU A 15 0.06 7.04 -2.26
C GLU A 15 -1.44 7.25 -2.08
N ALA A 16 -2.29 6.38 -2.64
CA ALA A 16 -3.74 6.45 -2.44
C ALA A 16 -4.11 6.34 -0.96
N LEU A 17 -3.44 5.44 -0.25
CA LEU A 17 -3.57 5.23 1.17
C LEU A 17 -3.20 6.50 1.98
N ARG A 18 -2.07 7.13 1.67
CA ARG A 18 -1.62 8.41 2.30
C ARG A 18 -2.62 9.55 2.18
N THR A 19 -3.56 9.50 1.24
CA THR A 19 -4.59 10.53 1.10
C THR A 19 -5.70 10.46 2.15
N HIS A 20 -5.76 9.40 2.97
CA HIS A 20 -6.83 9.15 3.94
C HIS A 20 -8.23 9.12 3.31
N LYS A 21 -8.31 8.60 2.09
CA LYS A 21 -9.57 8.39 1.38
C LYS A 21 -9.80 6.90 1.12
N PRO A 22 -11.07 6.49 0.91
CA PRO A 22 -11.36 5.12 0.50
C PRO A 22 -10.60 4.73 -0.76
N VAL A 23 -10.13 3.48 -0.83
CA VAL A 23 -9.37 2.92 -1.94
C VAL A 23 -10.01 1.61 -2.40
N ALA A 24 -10.48 1.57 -3.64
CA ALA A 24 -10.95 0.36 -4.29
C ALA A 24 -9.91 -0.12 -5.31
N VAL A 25 -9.48 -1.37 -5.18
CA VAL A 25 -8.52 -1.99 -6.09
C VAL A 25 -9.23 -2.87 -7.10
N THR A 26 -9.03 -2.61 -8.39
CA THR A 26 -9.63 -3.40 -9.48
C THR A 26 -8.81 -3.32 -10.76
N GLY A 27 -9.01 -4.25 -11.68
CA GLY A 27 -8.28 -4.32 -12.95
C GLY A 27 -8.13 -5.76 -13.39
N LEU A 28 -7.07 -6.04 -14.16
CA LEU A 28 -6.68 -7.42 -14.49
C LEU A 28 -6.11 -8.17 -13.28
N LEU A 29 -5.69 -7.45 -12.23
CA LEU A 29 -5.17 -7.99 -10.98
C LEU A 29 -3.98 -8.95 -11.18
N LEU A 30 -2.99 -8.48 -11.94
CA LEU A 30 -1.75 -9.20 -12.24
C LEU A 30 -0.69 -8.97 -11.15
N MET A 31 0.29 -9.88 -11.06
CA MET A 31 1.42 -9.76 -10.12
C MET A 31 0.94 -9.57 -8.65
N ASP A 32 1.46 -8.55 -7.97
CA ASP A 32 1.18 -8.24 -6.56
C ASP A 32 -0.10 -7.39 -6.37
N GLN A 33 -0.87 -7.12 -7.42
CA GLN A 33 -2.05 -6.24 -7.34
C GLN A 33 -3.13 -6.78 -6.39
N ARG A 34 -3.33 -8.11 -6.36
CA ARG A 34 -4.28 -8.75 -5.43
C ARG A 34 -3.81 -8.63 -3.97
N PHE A 35 -2.49 -8.69 -3.76
CA PHE A 35 -1.92 -8.55 -2.44
C PHE A 35 -2.17 -7.13 -1.90
N TRP A 36 -1.83 -6.10 -2.67
CA TRP A 36 -2.03 -4.71 -2.25
C TRP A 36 -3.51 -4.32 -2.12
N GLY A 37 -4.38 -4.85 -2.98
CA GLY A 37 -5.82 -4.73 -2.78
C GLY A 37 -6.30 -5.40 -1.50
N GLY A 38 -5.76 -6.58 -1.17
CA GLY A 38 -6.03 -7.26 0.09
C GLY A 38 -5.56 -6.46 1.31
N VAL A 39 -4.43 -5.73 1.22
CA VAL A 39 -3.97 -4.83 2.27
C VAL A 39 -4.98 -3.69 2.51
N CYS A 40 -5.55 -3.11 1.44
CA CYS A 40 -6.60 -2.10 1.56
C CYS A 40 -7.85 -2.66 2.25
N ALA A 41 -8.28 -3.85 1.84
CA ALA A 41 -9.43 -4.54 2.43
C ALA A 41 -9.22 -4.86 3.92
N LEU A 42 -8.04 -5.39 4.28
CA LEU A 42 -7.68 -5.72 5.65
C LEU A 42 -7.65 -4.49 6.56
N LYS A 43 -7.22 -3.34 6.03
CA LYS A 43 -7.25 -2.05 6.73
C LYS A 43 -8.67 -1.47 6.83
N GLY A 44 -9.65 -2.04 6.13
CA GLY A 44 -11.05 -1.59 6.14
C GLY A 44 -11.28 -0.30 5.36
N VAL A 45 -10.36 0.06 4.46
CA VAL A 45 -10.41 1.34 3.71
C VAL A 45 -11.00 1.16 2.32
N GLY A 46 -11.47 -0.04 2.03
CA GLY A 46 -12.09 -0.44 0.78
C GLY A 46 -12.45 -1.92 0.78
N PRO A 47 -13.05 -2.39 -0.32
CA PRO A 47 -13.44 -3.78 -0.49
C PRO A 47 -12.26 -4.70 -0.84
N ASN A 48 -12.52 -6.01 -0.85
CA ASN A 48 -11.61 -6.97 -1.47
C ASN A 48 -11.39 -6.64 -2.96
N PRO A 49 -10.17 -6.85 -3.49
CA PRO A 49 -9.89 -6.59 -4.89
C PRO A 49 -10.66 -7.56 -5.78
N VAL A 50 -11.28 -7.04 -6.83
CA VAL A 50 -12.07 -7.81 -7.80
C VAL A 50 -11.63 -7.51 -9.23
N HIS A 51 -11.80 -8.49 -10.12
CA HIS A 51 -11.53 -8.26 -11.54
C HIS A 51 -12.42 -7.12 -12.07
N ILE A 52 -11.97 -6.40 -13.10
CA ILE A 52 -12.70 -5.24 -13.62
C ILE A 52 -14.12 -5.60 -14.08
N ASP A 53 -14.31 -6.81 -14.63
CA ASP A 53 -15.61 -7.30 -15.08
C ASP A 53 -16.60 -7.54 -13.93
N GLU A 54 -16.08 -7.69 -12.70
CA GLU A 54 -16.86 -7.97 -11.49
C GLU A 54 -16.93 -6.73 -10.59
N PHE A 55 -16.38 -5.59 -11.00
CA PHE A 55 -16.28 -4.41 -10.16
C PHE A 55 -17.67 -3.84 -9.85
N PRO A 56 -18.16 -3.95 -8.61
CA PRO A 56 -19.50 -3.51 -8.27
C PRO A 56 -19.52 -1.99 -8.01
N THR A 57 -20.69 -1.45 -7.66
CA THR A 57 -20.81 -0.16 -6.97
C THR A 57 -20.30 -0.34 -5.53
N VAL A 58 -18.98 -0.29 -5.32
CA VAL A 58 -18.34 -0.66 -4.04
C VAL A 58 -18.26 0.45 -3.00
N TYR A 59 -18.91 1.60 -3.24
CA TYR A 59 -18.88 2.68 -2.28
C TYR A 59 -19.75 2.37 -1.06
N GLN A 60 -19.12 2.22 0.09
CA GLN A 60 -19.76 2.14 1.40
C GLN A 60 -19.23 3.27 2.28
N SER A 61 -20.12 3.97 2.99
CA SER A 61 -19.75 5.13 3.81
C SER A 61 -18.79 4.78 4.94
N GLU A 62 -18.83 3.54 5.44
CA GLU A 62 -17.93 3.03 6.49
C GLU A 62 -16.44 3.11 6.12
N TYR A 63 -16.09 3.01 4.83
CA TYR A 63 -14.70 3.12 4.39
C TYR A 63 -14.14 4.53 4.58
N VAL A 64 -14.99 5.56 4.58
CA VAL A 64 -14.56 6.95 4.79
C VAL A 64 -14.06 7.13 6.22
N GLU A 65 -14.83 6.67 7.21
CA GLU A 65 -14.44 6.75 8.62
C GLU A 65 -13.15 5.96 8.88
N LYS A 66 -13.04 4.75 8.32
CA LYS A 66 -11.83 3.93 8.45
C LYS A 66 -10.62 4.55 7.77
N ALA A 67 -10.78 5.16 6.60
CA ALA A 67 -9.69 5.85 5.90
C ALA A 67 -9.19 7.08 6.66
N GLN A 68 -10.08 7.82 7.34
CA GLN A 68 -9.71 8.95 8.18
C GLN A 68 -8.95 8.54 9.45
N LEU A 69 -9.34 7.41 10.05
CA LEU A 69 -8.71 6.88 11.27
C LEU A 69 -7.44 6.06 11.02
N LEU A 70 -7.09 5.90 9.74
CA LEU A 70 -5.99 5.09 9.30
C LEU A 70 -4.67 5.65 9.80
N THR A 71 -3.91 4.82 10.52
CA THR A 71 -2.57 5.15 10.99
C THR A 71 -1.54 4.29 10.26
N TRP A 72 -0.45 4.93 9.85
CA TRP A 72 0.66 4.31 9.13
C TRP A 72 1.88 4.10 10.01
N GLY A 73 1.79 4.48 11.29
CA GLY A 73 2.93 4.64 12.18
C GLY A 73 3.36 6.10 12.27
N ASP A 74 4.58 6.31 12.76
CA ASP A 74 5.20 7.61 12.91
C ASP A 74 6.02 7.94 11.66
N GLU A 75 5.66 8.99 10.93
CA GLU A 75 6.37 9.41 9.71
C GLU A 75 7.80 9.89 10.00
N GLU A 76 8.07 10.39 11.21
CA GLU A 76 9.41 10.82 11.62
C GLU A 76 10.27 9.64 12.12
N SER A 77 9.64 8.48 12.38
CA SER A 77 10.27 7.28 12.90
C SER A 77 9.80 6.01 12.17
N ASP A 78 9.82 6.03 10.84
CA ASP A 78 9.38 4.91 9.98
C ASP A 78 10.46 3.84 9.73
N GLY A 79 11.66 4.05 10.28
CA GLY A 79 12.80 3.15 10.16
C GLY A 79 13.58 3.26 8.84
N VAL A 80 13.14 4.08 7.88
CA VAL A 80 13.86 4.27 6.60
C VAL A 80 15.23 4.86 6.82
N SER A 81 15.32 5.98 7.56
CA SER A 81 16.60 6.64 7.86
C SER A 81 17.57 5.72 8.60
N VAL A 82 17.06 4.95 9.57
CA VAL A 82 17.86 3.97 10.34
C VAL A 82 18.38 2.87 9.43
N ASN A 83 17.54 2.31 8.55
CA ASN A 83 17.95 1.27 7.61
C ASN A 83 18.97 1.79 6.59
N VAL A 84 18.78 3.00 6.05
CA VAL A 84 19.73 3.61 5.12
C VAL A 84 21.08 3.82 5.80
N GLN A 85 21.09 4.29 7.05
CA GLN A 85 22.33 4.47 7.81
C GLN A 85 23.02 3.13 8.08
N ALA A 86 22.28 2.10 8.51
CA ALA A 86 22.85 0.77 8.71
C ALA A 86 23.45 0.19 7.42
N PHE A 87 22.75 0.37 6.30
CA PHE A 87 23.24 -0.08 5.00
C PHE A 87 24.50 0.67 4.56
N ALA A 88 24.56 2.00 4.76
CA ALA A 88 25.75 2.79 4.49
C ALA A 88 26.96 2.32 5.32
N THR A 89 26.76 2.06 6.61
CA THR A 89 27.82 1.51 7.48
C THR A 89 28.35 0.17 6.97
N LEU A 90 27.47 -0.75 6.56
CA LEU A 90 27.88 -2.05 6.02
C LEU A 90 28.72 -1.92 4.74
N LEU A 91 28.36 -0.97 3.87
CA LEU A 91 29.15 -0.69 2.66
C LEU A 91 30.53 -0.11 2.99
N ASP A 92 30.60 0.81 3.96
CA ASP A 92 31.87 1.41 4.42
C ASP A 92 32.78 0.38 5.10
N GLU A 93 32.20 -0.60 5.79
CA GLU A 93 32.93 -1.74 6.41
C GLU A 93 33.40 -2.78 5.37
N GLY A 94 33.07 -2.61 4.09
CA GLY A 94 33.47 -3.51 3.01
C GLY A 94 32.68 -4.82 2.99
N VAL A 95 31.52 -4.88 3.65
CA VAL A 95 30.61 -6.02 3.56
C VAL A 95 29.99 -6.03 2.16
N LEU A 96 30.44 -6.98 1.33
CA LEU A 96 29.88 -7.16 -0.01
C LEU A 96 28.48 -7.77 0.10
N PRO A 97 27.53 -7.36 -0.78
CA PRO A 97 26.27 -8.06 -0.91
C PRO A 97 26.53 -9.54 -1.16
N VAL A 98 25.77 -10.41 -0.50
CA VAL A 98 25.82 -11.85 -0.74
C VAL A 98 25.50 -12.09 -2.22
N GLU A 99 26.43 -12.66 -2.98
CA GLU A 99 26.13 -13.11 -4.34
C GLU A 99 25.10 -14.23 -4.24
N VAL A 100 23.87 -13.93 -4.67
CA VAL A 100 22.81 -14.92 -4.77
C VAL A 100 22.95 -15.56 -6.15
N SER A 101 23.41 -16.81 -6.17
CA SER A 101 23.53 -17.63 -7.38
C SER A 101 22.19 -18.18 -7.88
#